data_AF-A0A815N9Z2-F1
#
_entry.id   AF-A0A815N9Z2-F1
#
_cell.length_a   1.000
_cell.length_b   1.000
_cell.length_c   1.000
_cell.angle_alpha   90.00
_cell.angle_beta   90.00
_cell.angle_gamma   90.00
#
_symmetry.space_group_name_H-M   'P 1'
#
loop_
_entity.id
_entity.type
_entity.pdbx_description
1 polymer ?
#
loop_
_entity_poly.entity_id
_entity_poly.type
_entity_poly.pdbx_seq_one_letter_code
_entity_poly.pdbx_strand_id
1 'polypeptide(L)' 'MKTIHEEKCTALNGSLGRCMQCLEIKVADGVGNAVPIGQRGEIWTRSYTTMTDYFNDPEKTSETITSSG' A
#
# COMPACT_ATOMS: atom_id res chain seq x y z
N MET A 1 20.77 -9.47 25.84
CA MET A 1 20.05 -10.55 26.54
C MET A 1 18.65 -10.01 26.85
N LYS A 2 17.55 -10.44 26.21
CA LYS A 2 17.13 -11.79 25.82
C LYS A 2 16.73 -11.91 24.34
N THR A 3 17.25 -12.97 23.74
CA THR A 3 16.65 -13.94 22.80
C THR A 3 15.32 -13.54 22.13
N ILE A 4 15.40 -13.19 20.84
CA ILE A 4 14.28 -13.36 19.90
C ILE A 4 14.02 -14.85 19.75
N HIS A 5 12.81 -15.30 20.09
CA HIS A 5 12.37 -16.65 19.81
C HIS A 5 12.31 -16.83 18.30
N GLU A 6 13.09 -17.79 17.82
CA GLU A 6 13.25 -18.17 16.43
C GLU A 6 12.06 -19.03 16.00
N GLU A 7 10.95 -18.39 15.63
CA GLU A 7 10.03 -18.96 14.67
C GLU A 7 10.33 -18.31 13.32
N LYS A 8 10.82 -19.10 12.37
CA LYS A 8 11.25 -18.65 11.04
C LYS A 8 10.08 -17.99 10.29
N CYS A 9 9.95 -16.67 10.42
CA CYS A 9 9.33 -15.88 9.39
C CYS A 9 10.32 -15.87 8.22
N THR A 10 10.00 -16.55 7.12
CA THR A 10 10.78 -16.59 5.87
C THR A 10 10.87 -15.23 5.16
N ALA A 11 10.69 -14.13 5.89
CA ALA A 11 10.73 -12.77 5.40
C ALA A 11 12.18 -12.33 5.19
N LEU A 12 12.49 -11.85 3.98
CA LEU A 12 13.72 -11.15 3.67
C LEU A 12 13.87 -9.96 4.63
N ASN A 13 15.04 -9.83 5.27
CA ASN A 13 15.34 -8.67 6.13
C ASN A 13 15.09 -7.36 5.36
N GLY A 14 14.18 -6.52 5.86
CA GLY A 14 13.78 -5.26 5.22
C GLY A 14 12.57 -5.34 4.28
N SER A 15 11.97 -6.52 4.10
CA SER A 15 10.70 -6.64 3.37
C SER A 15 9.49 -6.44 4.30
N LEU A 16 8.50 -5.68 3.86
CA LEU A 16 7.20 -5.54 4.53
C LEU A 16 6.27 -6.75 4.30
N GLY A 17 6.67 -7.70 3.42
CA GLY A 17 5.92 -8.91 3.14
C GLY A 17 5.02 -8.82 1.91
N ARG A 18 3.88 -9.50 1.96
CA ARG A 18 2.88 -9.58 0.88
C ARG A 18 1.59 -8.90 1.29
N CYS A 19 0.83 -8.48 0.30
CA CYS A 19 -0.49 -7.92 0.47
C CYS A 19 -1.46 -8.87 1.21
N MET A 20 -2.40 -8.31 1.99
CA MET A 20 -3.50 -9.08 2.59
C MET A 20 -4.46 -9.58 1.50
N GLN A 21 -5.20 -10.65 1.80
CA GLN A 21 -6.30 -11.12 0.95
C GLN A 21 -7.31 -10.00 0.66
N CYS A 22 -7.83 -9.97 -0.56
CA CYS A 22 -8.82 -8.99 -1.03
C CYS A 22 -8.36 -7.52 -0.98
N LEU A 23 -7.04 -7.28 -0.93
CA LEU A 23 -6.43 -5.97 -1.13
C LEU A 23 -5.53 -5.99 -2.35
N GLU A 24 -5.61 -4.95 -3.17
CA GLU A 24 -4.74 -4.75 -4.32
C GLU A 24 -3.73 -3.64 -3.99
N ILE A 25 -2.46 -3.88 -4.32
CA ILE A 25 -1.38 -2.93 -4.13
C ILE A 25 -0.60 -2.78 -5.44
N LYS A 26 -0.25 -1.54 -5.76
CA LYS A 26 0.74 -1.22 -6.80
C LYS A 26 1.76 -0.23 -6.26
N VAL A 27 2.95 -0.23 -6.85
CA VAL A 27 3.88 0.88 -6.70
C VAL A 27 3.64 1.82 -7.88
N ALA A 28 3.25 3.06 -7.61
CA ALA A 28 2.84 4.05 -8.59
C ALA A 28 3.87 5.18 -8.74
N ASP A 29 3.89 5.81 -9.91
CA ASP A 29 4.53 7.10 -10.13
C ASP A 29 3.62 8.26 -9.69
N GLY A 30 4.09 9.51 -9.87
CA GLY A 30 3.35 10.72 -9.46
C GLY A 30 2.07 11.00 -10.26
N VAL A 31 1.73 10.18 -11.26
CA VAL A 31 0.49 10.28 -12.04
C VAL A 31 -0.35 8.99 -11.96
N GLY A 32 0.01 8.05 -11.09
CA GLY A 32 -0.75 6.84 -10.80
C GLY A 32 -0.45 5.64 -11.71
N ASN A 33 0.55 5.68 -12.58
CA ASN A 33 0.93 4.51 -13.38
C ASN A 33 1.80 3.56 -12.56
N ALA A 34 1.65 2.25 -12.78
CA ALA A 34 2.52 1.27 -12.13
C ALA A 34 3.97 1.41 -12.62
N VAL A 35 4.92 1.45 -11.69
CA VAL A 35 6.35 1.49 -12.02
C VAL A 35 6.91 0.08 -12.24
N PRO A 36 8.01 -0.07 -13.00
CA PRO A 36 8.71 -1.34 -13.14
C PRO A 36 9.20 -1.92 -11.81
N ILE A 37 9.30 -3.25 -11.75
CA ILE A 37 9.78 -3.98 -10.57
C ILE A 37 11.18 -3.50 -10.18
N GLY A 38 11.36 -3.17 -8.90
CA GLY A 38 12.62 -2.69 -8.33
C GLY A 38 12.82 -1.17 -8.41
N GLN A 39 11.93 -0.45 -9.09
CA GLN A 39 11.93 1.02 -9.07
C GLN A 39 11.20 1.56 -7.84
N ARG A 40 11.70 2.69 -7.31
CA ARG A 40 11.05 3.41 -6.22
C ARG A 40 9.82 4.15 -6.74
N GLY A 41 8.73 4.10 -5.98
CA GLY A 41 7.53 4.88 -6.20
C GLY A 41 6.69 4.95 -4.93
N GLU A 42 5.45 5.36 -5.06
CA GLU A 42 4.49 5.44 -3.97
C GLU A 42 3.64 4.17 -3.89
N ILE A 43 3.28 3.74 -2.68
CA ILE A 43 2.37 2.61 -2.50
C ILE A 43 0.94 3.10 -2.66
N TRP A 44 0.22 2.58 -3.65
CA TRP A 44 -1.21 2.82 -3.82
C TRP A 44 -1.96 1.53 -3.53
N THR A 45 -3.03 1.65 -2.74
CA THR A 45 -3.83 0.52 -2.28
C THR A 45 -5.28 0.70 -2.61
N ARG A 46 -5.92 -0.38 -3.08
CA ARG A 46 -7.36 -0.47 -3.24
C ARG A 46 -7.87 -1.66 -2.45
N SER A 47 -8.87 -1.43 -1.59
CA SER A 47 -9.53 -2.51 -0.86
C SER A 47 -11.01 -2.21 -0.67
N TYR A 48 -11.75 -3.22 -0.25
CA TYR A 48 -13.15 -3.08 0.18
C TYR A 48 -13.29 -2.28 1.50
N THR A 49 -12.19 -2.01 2.21
CA THR A 49 -12.17 -1.25 3.46
C THR A 49 -11.60 0.15 3.29
N THR A 50 -11.27 0.58 2.07
CA THR A 50 -10.81 1.95 1.81
C THR A 50 -11.94 2.92 2.20
N MET A 51 -11.59 4.03 2.85
CA MET A 51 -12.55 5.10 3.17
C MET A 51 -13.18 5.66 1.89
N THR A 52 -14.39 6.19 1.95
CA THR A 52 -15.06 6.77 0.77
C THR A 52 -14.62 8.20 0.47
N ASP A 53 -14.37 8.97 1.52
CA ASP A 53 -14.08 10.39 1.44
C ASP A 53 -13.55 10.93 2.77
N TYR A 54 -12.93 12.10 2.71
CA TYR A 54 -12.69 12.93 3.88
C TYR A 54 -13.94 13.76 4.17
N PHE A 55 -14.39 13.70 5.42
CA PHE A 55 -15.59 14.41 5.86
C PHE A 55 -15.49 15.93 5.62
N ASN A 56 -16.45 16.46 4.86
CA ASN A 56 -16.53 17.87 4.45
C ASN A 56 -15.29 18.41 3.71
N ASP A 57 -14.47 17.54 3.11
CA ASP A 57 -13.27 17.95 2.39
C ASP A 57 -13.20 17.26 1.01
N PRO A 58 -13.97 17.74 0.02
CA PRO A 58 -14.01 17.16 -1.31
C PRO A 58 -12.69 17.34 -2.07
N GLU A 59 -11.91 18.39 -1.76
CA GLU A 59 -10.61 18.65 -2.39
C GLU A 59 -9.62 17.55 -2.00
N LYS A 60 -9.41 17.32 -0.70
CA LYS A 60 -8.54 16.23 -0.23
C LYS A 60 -9.02 14.85 -0.64
N THR A 61 -10.35 14.67 -0.72
CA THR A 61 -10.94 13.42 -1.22
C THR A 61 -10.50 13.16 -2.65
N SER A 62 -10.61 14.14 -3.54
CA SER A 62 -10.24 13.99 -4.95
C SER A 62 -8.73 13.81 -5.18
N GLU A 63 -7.91 14.35 -4.28
CA GLU A 63 -6.45 14.16 -4.31
C GLU A 63 -6.02 12.75 -3.85
N THR A 64 -6.79 12.14 -2.94
CA THR A 64 -6.41 10.87 -2.29
C THR A 64 -7.08 9.65 -2.92
N ILE A 65 -8.36 9.78 -3.28
CA ILE A 65 -9.19 8.68 -3.81
C ILE A 65 -9.42 8.93 -5.29
N THR A 66 -8.92 8.00 -6.09
CA THR A 66 -9.06 8.08 -7.55
C THR A 66 -10.37 7.46 -8.01
N SER A 67 -10.74 7.69 -9.28
CA SER A 67 -11.92 7.07 -9.89
C SER A 67 -11.92 5.53 -9.87
N SER A 68 -10.77 4.90 -9.62
CA SER A 68 -10.63 3.45 -9.53
C SER A 68 -10.88 2.88 -8.13
N GLY A 69 -11.18 3.72 -7.14
CA GLY A 69 -11.31 3.36 -5.73
C GLY A 69 -9.96 3.37 -5.04
#